data_AF-A0A8C2DDF4-F1
#
_entry.id   AF-A0A8C2DDF4-F1
#
_cell.length_a   1.000
_cell.length_b   1.000
_cell.length_c   1.000
_cell.angle_alpha   90.00
_cell.angle_beta   90.00
_cell.angle_gamma   90.00
#
_symmetry.space_group_name_H-M   'P 1'
#
loop_
_entity.id
_entity.type
_entity.pdbx_description
1 polymer ?
#
loop_
_entity_poly.entity_id
_entity_poly.type
_entity_poly.pdbx_seq_one_letter_code
_entity_poly.pdbx_strand_id
1 'polypeptide(L)'
;FFFLSSGPKLFKEPSAKSNKPIIQNAIAHCCLAGKVNEAQKNAILEEIERCESNHLIILFRDGGCQFRALYVYSPETEEIVKLKGTGPRAISRKMIDRLYKYSSDRKQFTVIPAKSVSVSVDALTIHGHLWQAKRPSTSKRK
;
A
#
# COMPACT_ATOMS: atom_id res chain seq x y z
N PHE A 1 -26.30 35.66 19.07
CA PHE A 1 -25.31 35.15 20.05
C PHE A 1 -25.35 33.62 19.99
N PHE A 2 -24.62 32.96 19.07
CA PHE A 2 -23.23 32.46 19.21
C PHE A 2 -23.04 31.65 20.52
N PHE A 3 -22.58 30.39 20.58
CA PHE A 3 -21.60 29.69 19.75
C PHE A 3 -21.86 28.17 19.65
N LEU A 4 -21.47 27.57 18.51
CA LEU A 4 -21.20 26.13 18.35
C LEU A 4 -19.99 25.71 19.19
N SER A 5 -20.02 24.52 19.79
CA SER A 5 -18.79 23.81 20.20
C SER A 5 -18.67 22.51 19.42
N SER A 6 -18.08 22.64 18.24
CA SER A 6 -17.47 21.53 17.52
C SER A 6 -16.37 20.95 18.41
N GLY A 7 -16.54 19.69 18.84
CA GLY A 7 -15.57 18.98 19.67
C GLY A 7 -14.18 18.91 19.01
N PRO A 8 -13.11 18.70 19.80
CA PRO A 8 -11.75 18.73 19.30
C PRO A 8 -11.55 17.61 18.28
N LYS A 9 -11.40 17.99 17.00
CA LYS A 9 -10.74 17.11 16.03
C LYS A 9 -9.34 16.88 16.58
N LEU A 10 -9.06 15.65 17.03
CA LEU A 10 -7.71 15.16 17.27
C LEU A 10 -6.96 15.26 15.94
N PHE A 11 -6.40 16.44 15.67
CA PHE A 11 -5.44 16.63 14.61
C PHE A 11 -4.19 15.91 15.07
N LYS A 12 -4.12 14.59 14.82
CA LYS A 12 -2.82 13.94 14.76
C LYS A 12 -2.11 14.64 13.61
N GLU A 13 -1.11 15.43 13.97
CA GLU A 13 -0.14 16.01 13.04
C GLU A 13 0.09 15.00 11.90
N PRO A 14 -0.05 15.40 10.62
CA PRO A 14 0.29 14.53 9.52
C PRO A 14 1.72 14.12 9.79
N SER A 15 1.93 12.86 10.17
CA SER A 15 3.24 12.40 10.59
C SER A 15 4.16 12.61 9.40
N ALA A 16 4.99 13.65 9.44
CA ALA A 16 6.01 13.95 8.43
C ALA A 16 7.08 12.84 8.35
N LYS A 17 6.90 11.76 9.11
CA LYS A 17 7.79 10.63 9.21
C LYS A 17 7.49 9.65 8.08
N SER A 18 8.44 9.51 7.17
CA SER A 18 8.39 8.50 6.12
C SER A 18 8.29 7.08 6.69
N ASN A 19 7.55 6.20 6.01
CA ASN A 19 7.50 4.76 6.31
C ASN A 19 8.50 3.92 5.50
N LYS A 20 9.35 4.52 4.66
CA LYS A 20 10.37 3.81 3.87
C LYS A 20 11.19 2.77 4.66
N PRO A 21 11.77 3.06 5.83
CA PRO A 21 12.55 2.06 6.57
C PRO A 21 11.70 0.87 7.03
N ILE A 22 10.41 1.10 7.31
CA ILE A 22 9.44 0.04 7.66
C ILE A 22 9.22 -0.87 6.44
N ILE A 23 8.99 -0.26 5.27
CA ILE A 23 8.77 -0.99 4.01
C ILE A 23 10.02 -1.76 3.58
N GLN A 24 11.22 -1.16 3.69
CA GLN A 24 12.48 -1.84 3.40
C GLN A 24 12.65 -3.10 4.28
N ASN A 25 12.40 -2.98 5.59
CA ASN A 25 12.45 -4.11 6.51
C ASN A 25 11.44 -5.20 6.13
N ALA A 26 10.21 -4.82 5.80
CA ALA A 26 9.18 -5.75 5.39
C ALA A 26 9.55 -6.47 4.08
N ILE A 27 10.13 -5.77 3.11
CA ILE A 27 10.61 -6.37 1.85
C ILE A 27 11.73 -7.37 2.11
N ALA A 28 12.74 -6.97 2.90
CA ALA A 28 13.93 -7.77 3.14
C ALA A 28 13.67 -9.04 3.97
N HIS A 29 12.75 -8.97 4.93
CA HIS A 29 12.60 -10.00 5.96
C HIS A 29 11.27 -10.76 5.93
N CYS A 30 10.25 -10.23 5.25
CA CYS A 30 8.93 -10.85 5.22
C CYS A 30 8.50 -11.18 3.78
N CYS A 31 8.52 -10.19 2.88
CA CYS A 31 7.88 -10.31 1.57
C CYS A 31 8.75 -11.01 0.52
N LEU A 32 10.05 -10.71 0.46
CA LEU A 32 10.99 -11.18 -0.55
C LEU A 32 12.25 -11.79 0.10
N ALA A 33 12.06 -12.45 1.25
CA ALA A 33 13.13 -13.15 1.94
C ALA A 33 13.60 -14.38 1.13
N GLY A 34 14.84 -14.81 1.39
CA GLY A 34 15.45 -15.99 0.79
C GLY A 34 16.14 -15.74 -0.56
N LYS A 35 17.03 -16.66 -0.93
CA LYS A 35 17.92 -16.55 -2.10
C LYS A 35 17.16 -16.49 -3.43
N VAL A 36 16.04 -17.20 -3.53
CA VAL A 36 15.21 -17.25 -4.76
C VAL A 36 14.69 -15.86 -5.15
N ASN A 37 14.43 -15.00 -4.17
CA ASN A 37 13.85 -13.67 -4.38
C ASN A 37 14.90 -12.54 -4.36
N GLU A 38 16.19 -12.85 -4.23
CA GLU A 38 17.23 -11.85 -3.97
C GLU A 38 17.33 -10.78 -5.05
N ALA A 39 17.31 -11.17 -6.32
CA ALA A 39 17.34 -10.23 -7.44
C ALA A 39 16.13 -9.28 -7.43
N GLN A 40 14.93 -9.82 -7.18
CA GLN A 40 13.72 -9.01 -7.09
C GLN A 40 13.75 -8.09 -5.86
N LYS A 41 14.20 -8.60 -4.71
CA LYS A 41 14.36 -7.84 -3.47
C LYS A 41 15.26 -6.63 -3.70
N ASN A 42 16.43 -6.82 -4.28
CA ASN A 42 17.39 -5.74 -4.51
C ASN A 42 16.80 -4.67 -5.46
N ALA A 43 16.17 -5.10 -6.57
CA ALA A 43 15.53 -4.17 -7.49
C ALA A 43 14.38 -3.35 -6.85
N ILE A 44 13.64 -3.92 -5.89
CA ILE A 44 12.61 -3.19 -5.15
C ILE A 44 13.24 -2.23 -4.13
N LEU A 45 14.29 -2.65 -3.43
CA LEU A 45 15.00 -1.80 -2.46
C LEU A 45 15.62 -0.57 -3.13
N GLU A 46 16.26 -0.75 -4.29
CA GLU A 46 16.79 0.36 -5.10
C GLU A 46 15.69 1.36 -5.49
N GLU A 47 14.52 0.88 -5.91
CA GLU A 47 13.40 1.76 -6.24
C GLU A 47 12.84 2.50 -5.01
N ILE A 48 12.88 1.89 -3.83
CA ILE A 48 12.48 2.58 -2.57
C ILE A 48 13.46 3.71 -2.25
N GLU A 49 14.76 3.50 -2.46
CA GLU A 49 15.79 4.52 -2.21
C GLU A 49 15.68 5.69 -3.18
N ARG A 50 15.40 5.42 -4.47
CA ARG A 50 15.24 6.44 -5.51
C ARG A 50 13.91 7.19 -5.44
N CYS A 51 12.89 6.62 -4.80
CA CYS A 51 11.58 7.23 -4.69
C CYS A 51 11.64 8.47 -3.77
N GLU A 52 11.07 9.60 -4.16
CA GLU A 52 11.05 10.81 -3.30
C GLU A 52 9.86 10.82 -2.31
N SER A 53 8.89 9.92 -2.50
CA SER A 53 7.66 9.92 -1.70
C SER A 53 7.88 9.36 -0.29
N ASN A 54 7.23 9.99 0.69
CA ASN A 54 7.36 9.61 2.10
C ASN A 54 6.57 8.36 2.49
N HIS A 55 5.46 8.07 1.79
CA HIS A 55 4.60 6.94 2.10
C HIS A 55 4.52 5.96 0.95
N LEU A 56 4.88 4.72 1.25
CA LEU A 56 4.82 3.59 0.34
C LEU A 56 3.88 2.52 0.89
N ILE A 57 3.21 1.81 -0.01
CA ILE A 57 2.27 0.75 0.31
C ILE A 57 2.60 -0.49 -0.51
N ILE A 58 2.67 -1.64 0.14
CA ILE A 58 2.82 -2.93 -0.53
C ILE A 58 1.45 -3.47 -0.95
N LEU A 59 1.31 -3.87 -2.21
CA LEU A 59 0.18 -4.66 -2.68
C LEU A 59 0.48 -6.14 -2.50
N PHE A 60 -0.38 -6.81 -1.73
CA PHE A 60 -0.39 -8.27 -1.62
C PHE A 60 -1.41 -8.90 -2.57
N ARG A 61 -1.16 -10.15 -2.95
CA ARG A 61 -2.12 -10.99 -3.68
C ARG A 61 -3.36 -11.29 -2.85
N ASP A 62 -3.14 -11.69 -1.61
CA ASP A 62 -4.13 -12.20 -0.67
C ASP A 62 -3.57 -12.14 0.78
N GLY A 63 -4.29 -12.72 1.74
CA GLY A 63 -3.91 -12.73 3.16
C GLY A 63 -2.59 -13.45 3.49
N GLY A 64 -2.04 -14.25 2.57
CA GLY A 64 -0.72 -14.88 2.69
C GLY A 64 0.46 -13.91 2.52
N CYS A 65 0.22 -12.59 2.43
CA CYS A 65 1.25 -11.56 2.30
C CYS A 65 2.20 -11.77 1.09
N GLN A 66 1.71 -12.39 0.03
CA GLN A 66 2.48 -12.59 -1.20
C GLN A 66 2.62 -11.26 -1.94
N PHE A 67 3.85 -10.75 -2.01
CA PHE A 67 4.17 -9.49 -2.70
C PHE A 67 3.75 -9.51 -4.17
N ARG A 68 3.14 -8.40 -4.64
CA ARG A 68 2.79 -8.20 -6.05
C ARG A 68 3.35 -6.92 -6.63
N ALA A 69 3.24 -5.82 -5.89
CA ALA A 69 3.68 -4.51 -6.35
C ALA A 69 3.92 -3.56 -5.19
N LEU A 70 4.68 -2.51 -5.47
CA LEU A 70 4.93 -1.37 -4.60
C LEU A 70 4.19 -0.14 -5.15
N TYR A 71 3.52 0.59 -4.28
CA TYR A 71 2.76 1.80 -4.60
C TYR A 71 3.25 2.97 -3.77
N VAL A 72 3.12 4.16 -4.33
CA VAL A 72 3.24 5.43 -3.63
C VAL A 72 1.86 5.86 -3.15
N TYR A 73 1.78 6.33 -1.90
CA TYR A 73 0.60 6.95 -1.34
C TYR A 73 0.83 8.43 -1.10
N SER A 74 -0.07 9.26 -1.63
CA SER A 74 -0.09 10.71 -1.41
C SER A 74 -1.20 11.05 -0.41
N PRO A 75 -0.90 11.35 0.87
CA PRO A 75 -1.93 11.64 1.88
C PRO A 75 -2.78 12.87 1.55
N GLU A 76 -2.23 13.82 0.79
CA GLU A 76 -2.90 15.07 0.41
C GLU A 76 -3.98 14.85 -0.64
N THR A 77 -3.71 14.01 -1.64
CA THR A 77 -4.65 13.71 -2.74
C THR A 77 -5.40 12.40 -2.52
N GLU A 78 -5.03 11.64 -1.49
CA GLU A 78 -5.49 10.27 -1.21
C GLU A 78 -5.31 9.31 -2.41
N GLU A 79 -4.29 9.57 -3.24
CA GLU A 79 -3.96 8.78 -4.41
C GLU A 79 -2.98 7.65 -4.10
N ILE A 80 -3.20 6.50 -4.72
CA ILE A 80 -2.34 5.30 -4.61
C ILE A 80 -1.91 4.92 -6.02
N VAL A 81 -0.66 5.20 -6.37
CA VAL A 81 -0.12 5.04 -7.73
C VAL A 81 0.99 4.01 -7.74
N LYS A 82 0.98 3.11 -8.74
CA LYS A 82 1.94 2.02 -8.84
C LYS A 82 3.33 2.57 -9.13
N LEU A 83 4.29 2.20 -8.29
CA LEU A 83 5.71 2.46 -8.50
C LEU A 83 6.35 1.31 -9.28
N LYS A 84 6.21 0.07 -8.80
CA LYS A 84 6.85 -1.11 -9.41
C LYS A 84 6.02 -2.39 -9.20
N GLY A 85 6.14 -3.35 -10.11
CA GLY A 85 5.54 -4.68 -9.98
C GLY A 85 4.23 -4.89 -10.76
N THR A 86 3.48 -5.92 -10.39
CA THR A 86 2.28 -6.37 -11.09
C THR A 86 1.01 -5.96 -10.36
N GLY A 87 0.16 -5.18 -11.03
CA GLY A 87 -1.07 -4.63 -10.48
C GLY A 87 -1.61 -3.48 -11.32
N PRO A 88 -2.81 -2.96 -10.99
CA PRO A 88 -3.41 -1.81 -11.67
C PRO A 88 -2.52 -0.56 -11.55
N ARG A 89 -2.64 0.38 -12.50
CA ARG A 89 -1.84 1.62 -12.50
C ARG A 89 -2.08 2.47 -11.24
N ALA A 90 -3.33 2.55 -10.80
CA ALA A 90 -3.74 3.22 -9.57
C ALA A 90 -4.78 2.37 -8.83
N ILE A 91 -4.84 2.50 -7.51
CA ILE A 91 -5.79 1.79 -6.66
C ILE A 91 -6.77 2.81 -6.09
N SER A 92 -8.06 2.57 -6.32
CA SER A 92 -9.13 3.38 -5.75
C SER A 92 -9.68 2.71 -4.50
N ARG A 93 -10.33 3.48 -3.63
CA ARG A 93 -10.87 3.00 -2.35
C ARG A 93 -11.81 1.80 -2.51
N LYS A 94 -12.56 1.75 -3.62
CA LYS A 94 -13.50 0.66 -3.95
C LYS A 94 -12.80 -0.65 -4.36
N MET A 95 -11.51 -0.61 -4.68
CA MET A 95 -10.75 -1.80 -5.03
C MET A 95 -10.21 -2.53 -3.80
N ILE A 96 -10.08 -1.83 -2.67
CA ILE A 96 -9.37 -2.31 -1.47
C ILE A 96 -10.23 -3.31 -0.71
N ASP A 97 -9.63 -4.45 -0.37
CA ASP A 97 -10.26 -5.52 0.41
C ASP A 97 -9.85 -5.44 1.89
N ARG A 98 -8.54 -5.42 2.16
CA ARG A 98 -7.96 -5.33 3.53
C ARG A 98 -6.78 -4.40 3.57
N LEU A 99 -6.62 -3.76 4.72
CA LEU A 99 -5.49 -2.90 5.06
C LEU A 99 -4.64 -3.57 6.13
N TYR A 100 -3.32 -3.38 6.05
CA TYR A 100 -2.36 -3.98 6.95
C TYR A 100 -1.37 -2.95 7.48
N LYS A 101 -0.91 -3.17 8.70
CA LYS A 101 0.21 -2.50 9.33
C LYS A 101 1.34 -3.50 9.57
N TYR A 102 2.56 -3.11 9.28
CA TYR A 102 3.74 -3.93 9.59
C TYR A 102 4.21 -3.66 11.02
N SER A 103 4.49 -4.73 11.76
CA SER A 103 5.21 -4.67 13.04
C SER A 103 6.64 -5.12 12.80
N SER A 104 7.59 -4.19 12.92
CA SER A 104 9.02 -4.51 12.80
C SER A 104 9.49 -5.48 13.88
N ASP A 105 8.95 -5.36 15.10
CA ASP A 105 9.30 -6.23 16.24
C ASP A 105 8.90 -7.69 15.98
N ARG A 106 7.68 -7.88 15.47
CA ARG A 106 7.12 -9.21 15.19
C ARG A 106 7.44 -9.71 13.78
N LYS A 107 8.00 -8.85 12.92
CA LYS A 107 8.24 -9.08 11.49
C LYS A 107 6.99 -9.61 10.77
N GLN A 108 5.82 -9.06 11.10
CA GLN A 108 4.53 -9.56 10.67
C GLN A 108 3.58 -8.41 10.30
N PHE A 109 2.71 -8.68 9.32
CA PHE A 109 1.59 -7.81 8.99
C PHE A 109 0.35 -8.15 9.82
N THR A 110 -0.29 -7.12 10.34
CA THR A 110 -1.54 -7.22 11.10
C THR A 110 -2.64 -6.47 10.37
N VAL A 111 -3.84 -7.03 10.33
CA VAL A 111 -5.00 -6.38 9.69
C VAL A 111 -5.41 -5.17 10.52
N ILE A 112 -5.63 -4.04 9.87
CA ILE A 112 -6.18 -2.84 10.48
C ILE A 112 -7.71 -2.89 10.29
N PRO A 113 -8.53 -2.70 11.35
CA PRO A 113 -9.99 -2.69 11.24
C PRO A 113 -10.55 -1.42 10.56
N ALA A 114 -9.77 -0.73 9.73
CA ALA A 114 -10.13 0.50 9.05
C ALA A 114 -10.51 0.24 7.58
N LYS A 115 -11.42 1.06 7.05
CA LYS A 115 -11.83 1.04 5.64
C LYS A 115 -11.18 2.14 4.79
N SER A 116 -10.58 3.14 5.44
CA SER A 116 -9.91 4.26 4.80
C SER A 116 -8.39 4.10 4.89
N VAL A 117 -7.69 4.42 3.80
CA VAL A 117 -6.22 4.46 3.79
C VAL A 117 -5.74 5.67 4.56
N SER A 118 -4.65 5.51 5.30
CA SER A 118 -4.00 6.56 6.07
C SER A 118 -2.50 6.29 6.13
N VAL A 119 -1.74 7.24 6.70
CA VAL A 119 -0.29 7.12 6.88
C VAL A 119 0.16 5.96 7.77
N SER A 120 -0.77 5.28 8.46
CA SER A 120 -0.47 4.08 9.25
C SER A 120 -0.59 2.77 8.48
N VAL A 121 -1.02 2.82 7.22
CA VAL A 121 -1.14 1.64 6.34
C VAL A 121 0.18 1.39 5.66
N ASP A 122 0.70 0.16 5.78
CA ASP A 122 1.96 -0.26 5.14
C ASP A 122 1.72 -1.22 3.98
N ALA A 123 0.60 -1.93 4.00
CA ALA A 123 0.22 -2.84 2.92
C ALA A 123 -1.30 -2.95 2.75
N LEU A 124 -1.74 -3.42 1.60
CA LEU A 124 -3.14 -3.69 1.31
C LEU A 124 -3.31 -4.89 0.38
N THR A 125 -4.56 -5.35 0.30
CA THR A 125 -5.02 -6.29 -0.73
C THR A 125 -6.15 -5.62 -1.51
N ILE A 126 -6.32 -6.02 -2.76
CA ILE A 126 -7.47 -5.62 -3.58
C ILE A 126 -8.43 -6.81 -3.78
N HIS A 127 -9.69 -6.54 -4.09
CA HIS A 127 -10.69 -7.58 -4.29
C HIS A 127 -10.27 -8.59 -5.36
N GLY A 128 -10.49 -9.88 -5.06
CA GLY A 128 -10.08 -11.02 -5.89
C GLY A 128 -10.49 -10.92 -7.37
N HIS A 129 -11.70 -10.40 -7.64
CA HIS A 129 -12.24 -10.28 -8.99
C HIS A 129 -11.43 -9.32 -9.89
N LEU A 130 -10.65 -8.39 -9.33
CA LEU A 130 -9.81 -7.46 -10.09
C LEU A 130 -8.56 -8.15 -10.66
N TRP A 131 -8.20 -9.31 -10.12
CA TRP A 131 -7.11 -10.13 -10.64
C TRP A 131 -7.53 -11.03 -11.81
N GLN A 132 -8.82 -11.34 -11.90
CA GLN A 132 -9.42 -12.00 -13.05
C GLN A 132 -9.62 -10.91 -14.10
N ALA A 133 -8.59 -10.64 -14.90
CA ALA A 133 -8.68 -9.64 -15.94
C ALA A 133 -9.98 -9.83 -16.72
N LYS A 134 -10.88 -8.83 -16.69
CA LYS A 134 -11.85 -8.72 -17.78
C LYS A 134 -11.02 -8.54 -19.02
N ARG A 135 -10.91 -9.58 -19.85
CA ARG A 135 -10.54 -9.39 -21.25
C ARG A 135 -11.38 -8.21 -21.72
N PRO A 136 -10.80 -7.13 -22.25
CA PRO A 136 -11.61 -6.06 -22.82
C PRO A 136 -12.48 -6.74 -23.87
N SER A 137 -13.78 -6.87 -23.60
CA SER A 137 -14.75 -7.15 -24.63
C SER A 137 -14.65 -5.93 -25.53
N THR A 138 -13.98 -6.10 -26.65
CA THR A 138 -14.06 -5.17 -27.76
C THR A 138 -15.54 -5.09 -28.12
N SER A 139 -16.25 -4.11 -27.57
CA SER A 139 -17.50 -3.66 -28.17
C SER A 139 -17.10 -3.17 -29.56
N LYS A 140 -17.23 -4.06 -30.54
CA LYS A 140 -17.29 -3.70 -31.94
C LYS A 140 -18.47 -2.74 -32.06
N ARG A 141 -18.16 -1.47 -32.14
CA ARG A 141 -19.07 -0.47 -32.66
C ARG A 141 -18.95 -0.54 -34.18
N LYS A 142 -19.92 -1.19 -34.82
CA LYS A 142 -20.46 -0.87 -36.14
C LYS A 142 -21.68 -1.75 -36.40
#